data_AF-A0A4S0WDR5-F1
#
_entry.id   AF-A0A4S0WDR5-F1
#
_cell.length_a   1.000
_cell.length_b   1.000
_cell.length_c   1.000
_cell.angle_alpha   90.00
_cell.angle_beta   90.00
_cell.angle_gamma   90.00
#
_symmetry.space_group_name_H-M   'P 1'
#
loop_
_entity.id
_entity.type
_entity.pdbx_description
1 polymer ?
#
loop_
_entity_poly.entity_id
_entity_poly.type
_entity_poly.pdbx_seq_one_letter_code
_entity_poly.pdbx_strand_id
1 'polypeptide(L)'
;MQTANCYVEIGGDSGTTVPKYQITVSEIAVLRAIHGPDSIKEIEPTDDIKRSDRDEIKYLYEVYGRAKAAGSDTGIVATLFPGAAARAFQTLDELELPEEFFKAESRVKPKPAAPVKPGKAKKAADKDEDPAPGDVEAVLAEEDKLFD
;
A
#
# COMPACT_ATOMS: atom_id res chain seq x y z
N MET A 1 7.42 18.47 -7.54
CA MET A 1 7.24 17.08 -7.98
C MET A 1 6.33 16.36 -7.03
N GLN A 2 5.40 15.58 -7.57
CA GLN A 2 4.45 14.79 -6.79
C GLN A 2 5.17 13.70 -5.99
N THR A 3 4.56 13.34 -4.87
CA THR A 3 4.96 12.17 -4.08
C THR A 3 3.79 11.22 -3.91
N ALA A 4 4.10 9.97 -3.62
CA ALA A 4 3.11 8.96 -3.32
C ALA A 4 3.63 8.00 -2.24
N ASN A 5 2.68 7.30 -1.62
CA ASN A 5 2.93 6.09 -0.86
C ASN A 5 2.58 4.88 -1.74
N CYS A 6 3.32 3.79 -1.61
CA CYS A 6 3.01 2.55 -2.33
C CYS A 6 3.64 1.33 -1.66
N TYR A 7 3.24 0.15 -2.11
CA TYR A 7 3.93 -1.10 -1.81
C TYR A 7 4.80 -1.53 -2.99
N VAL A 8 6.00 -2.02 -2.68
CA VAL A 8 6.95 -2.52 -3.67
C VAL A 8 7.12 -4.03 -3.49
N GLU A 9 6.77 -4.82 -4.50
CA GLU A 9 7.01 -6.25 -4.58
C GLU A 9 8.47 -6.50 -4.97
N ILE A 10 9.20 -7.24 -4.12
CA ILE A 10 10.61 -7.52 -4.37
C ILE A 10 10.73 -8.74 -5.27
N GLY A 11 11.37 -8.56 -6.43
CA GLY A 11 11.67 -9.66 -7.35
C GLY A 11 10.44 -10.27 -8.01
N GLY A 12 9.34 -9.51 -8.09
CA GLY A 12 8.06 -9.99 -8.64
C GLY A 12 7.28 -10.93 -7.72
N ASP A 13 7.68 -11.06 -6.45
CA ASP A 13 6.94 -11.85 -5.46
C ASP A 13 5.94 -10.98 -4.68
N SER A 14 4.65 -11.20 -4.94
CA SER A 14 3.56 -10.52 -4.24
C SER A 14 3.42 -10.91 -2.77
N GLY A 15 4.07 -11.99 -2.32
CA GLY A 15 4.18 -12.32 -0.88
C GLY A 15 5.22 -11.46 -0.15
N THR A 16 6.12 -10.81 -0.89
CA THR A 16 7.25 -10.05 -0.33
C THR A 16 7.15 -8.59 -0.74
N THR A 17 6.30 -7.85 -0.02
CA THR A 17 6.07 -6.41 -0.24
C THR A 17 6.78 -5.54 0.79
N VAL A 18 7.36 -4.42 0.36
CA VAL A 18 7.92 -3.39 1.23
C VAL A 18 7.12 -2.09 1.09
N PRO A 19 6.59 -1.53 2.19
CA PRO A 19 5.93 -0.24 2.15
C PRO A 19 6.95 0.89 1.96
N LYS A 20 6.63 1.83 1.07
CA LYS A 20 7.43 3.03 0.80
C LYS A 20 6.53 4.25 0.94
N TYR A 21 7.05 5.26 1.62
CA TYR A 21 6.29 6.47 1.97
C TYR A 21 6.96 7.71 1.42
N GLN A 22 6.17 8.68 0.98
CA GLN A 22 6.61 9.98 0.47
C GLN A 22 7.71 9.89 -0.60
N ILE A 23 7.64 8.85 -1.45
CA ILE A 23 8.59 8.69 -2.54
C ILE A 23 8.18 9.54 -3.73
N THR A 24 9.17 10.03 -4.48
CA THR A 24 8.91 10.83 -5.68
C THR A 24 8.43 9.95 -6.82
N VAL A 25 7.75 10.55 -7.81
CA VAL A 25 7.41 9.88 -9.07
C VAL A 25 8.63 9.28 -9.76
N SER A 26 9.78 9.96 -9.70
CA SER A 26 11.02 9.46 -10.30
C SER A 26 11.58 8.24 -9.57
N GLU A 27 11.46 8.19 -8.25
CA GLU A 27 11.82 7.01 -7.46
C GLU A 27 10.92 5.82 -7.80
N ILE A 28 9.62 6.04 -8.01
CA ILE A 28 8.69 4.99 -8.47
C ILE A 28 9.15 4.41 -9.82
N ALA A 29 9.54 5.25 -10.77
CA ALA A 29 10.06 4.80 -12.07
C ALA A 29 11.32 3.94 -11.92
N VAL A 30 12.26 4.36 -11.07
CA VAL A 30 13.47 3.58 -10.75
C VAL A 30 13.12 2.24 -10.13
N LEU A 31 12.21 2.21 -9.15
CA LEU A 31 11.81 0.98 -8.47
C LEU A 31 11.13 -0.01 -9.42
N ARG A 32 10.29 0.46 -10.34
CA ARG A 32 9.72 -0.39 -11.42
C ARG A 32 10.81 -0.94 -12.33
N ALA A 33 11.82 -0.15 -12.67
CA ALA A 33 12.94 -0.61 -13.48
C ALA A 33 13.84 -1.64 -12.75
N ILE A 34 13.90 -1.60 -11.41
CA ILE A 34 14.65 -2.57 -10.60
C ILE A 34 13.86 -3.88 -10.41
N HIS A 35 12.60 -3.78 -10.01
CA HIS A 35 11.82 -4.92 -9.53
C HIS A 35 10.83 -5.48 -10.55
N GLY A 36 10.60 -4.75 -11.65
CA GLY A 36 9.68 -5.13 -12.72
C GLY A 36 8.55 -4.10 -12.92
N PRO A 37 7.92 -4.07 -14.10
CA PRO A 37 6.90 -3.07 -14.42
C PRO A 37 5.68 -3.14 -13.49
N ASP A 38 5.38 -4.34 -12.96
CA ASP A 38 4.21 -4.63 -12.13
C ASP A 38 4.52 -4.64 -10.63
N SER A 39 5.73 -4.24 -10.23
CA SER A 39 6.21 -4.37 -8.85
C SER A 39 5.64 -3.34 -7.89
N ILE A 40 5.01 -2.28 -8.38
CA ILE A 40 4.48 -1.20 -7.53
C ILE A 40 2.97 -1.36 -7.44
N LYS A 41 2.41 -1.36 -6.23
CA LYS A 41 0.97 -1.53 -6.00
C LYS A 41 0.44 -0.58 -4.94
N GLU A 42 -0.87 -0.39 -4.96
CA GLU A 42 -1.64 0.46 -4.05
C GLU A 42 -1.06 1.88 -3.94
N ILE A 43 -0.84 2.51 -5.09
CA ILE A 43 -0.32 3.87 -5.17
C ILE A 43 -1.36 4.82 -4.59
N GLU A 44 -0.93 5.58 -3.59
CA GLU A 44 -1.70 6.63 -2.93
C GLU A 44 -0.97 7.95 -3.14
N PRO A 45 -1.46 8.83 -4.04
CA PRO A 45 -0.90 10.16 -4.22
C PRO A 45 -0.96 10.95 -2.92
N THR A 46 0.14 11.64 -2.59
CA THR A 46 0.26 12.47 -1.38
C THR A 46 0.51 13.93 -1.76
N ASP A 47 1.49 14.58 -1.14
CA ASP A 47 1.78 15.99 -1.34
C ASP A 47 2.77 16.25 -2.49
N ASP A 48 2.89 17.52 -2.86
CA ASP A 48 3.94 18.01 -3.74
C ASP A 48 5.16 18.49 -2.94
N ILE A 49 6.35 18.07 -3.35
CA ILE A 49 7.60 18.58 -2.80
C ILE A 49 8.30 19.52 -3.77
N LYS A 50 8.96 20.55 -3.22
CA LYS A 50 9.83 21.46 -3.96
C LYS A 50 11.25 20.89 -4.00
N ARG A 51 11.54 20.10 -5.03
CA ARG A 51 12.87 19.56 -5.32
C ARG A 51 13.17 19.74 -6.82
N SER A 52 14.40 20.14 -7.15
CA SER A 52 14.80 20.33 -8.54
C SER A 52 15.09 18.99 -9.23
N ASP A 53 14.97 18.94 -10.56
CA ASP A 53 15.29 17.73 -11.34
C ASP A 53 16.71 17.22 -11.03
N ARG A 54 17.67 18.14 -10.93
CA ARG A 54 19.07 17.82 -10.67
C ARG A 54 19.27 17.22 -9.29
N ASP A 55 18.62 17.78 -8.27
CA ASP A 55 18.71 17.28 -6.90
C ASP A 55 18.06 15.90 -6.78
N GLU A 56 16.92 15.70 -7.46
CA GLU A 56 16.27 14.38 -7.49
C GLU A 56 17.14 13.33 -8.18
N ILE A 57 17.63 13.61 -9.39
CA ILE A 57 18.48 12.67 -10.12
C ILE A 57 19.73 12.35 -9.30
N LYS A 58 20.34 13.36 -8.66
CA LYS A 58 21.48 13.15 -7.76
C LYS A 58 21.12 12.23 -6.60
N TYR A 59 20.00 12.46 -5.92
CA TYR A 59 19.49 11.59 -4.86
C TYR A 59 19.28 10.16 -5.36
N LEU A 60 18.70 9.96 -6.54
CA LEU A 60 18.50 8.64 -7.14
C LEU A 60 19.84 7.95 -7.44
N TYR A 61 20.86 8.68 -7.89
CA TYR A 61 22.20 8.12 -8.03
C TYR A 61 22.85 7.74 -6.69
N GLU A 62 22.62 8.52 -5.63
CA GLU A 62 23.15 8.21 -4.30
C GLU A 62 22.51 6.95 -3.70
N VAL A 63 21.18 6.80 -3.84
CA VAL A 63 20.44 5.67 -3.26
C VAL A 63 20.49 4.43 -4.16
N TYR A 64 20.29 4.61 -5.47
CA TYR A 64 20.09 3.53 -6.44
C TYR A 64 21.16 3.45 -7.53
N GLY A 65 22.23 4.25 -7.47
CA GLY A 65 23.25 4.29 -8.53
C GLY A 65 24.01 2.97 -8.74
N ARG A 66 23.95 2.06 -7.76
CA ARG A 66 24.52 0.70 -7.86
C ARG A 66 23.54 -0.32 -8.47
N ALA A 67 22.26 0.02 -8.57
CA ALA A 67 21.25 -0.87 -9.12
C ALA A 67 21.44 -0.99 -10.64
N LYS A 68 21.49 -2.23 -11.12
CA LYS A 68 21.65 -2.57 -12.54
C LYS A 68 20.51 -3.48 -12.97
N ALA A 69 20.05 -3.29 -14.19
CA ALA A 69 19.13 -4.25 -14.80
C ALA A 69 19.86 -5.57 -15.07
N ALA A 70 19.14 -6.69 -14.98
CA ALA A 70 19.71 -8.00 -15.27
C ALA A 70 20.32 -8.03 -16.68
N GLY A 71 21.63 -8.30 -16.77
CA GLY A 71 22.36 -8.36 -18.04
C GLY A 71 22.78 -7.01 -18.63
N SER A 72 22.61 -5.89 -17.91
CA SER A 72 23.12 -4.58 -18.32
C SER A 72 24.30 -4.15 -17.45
N ASP A 73 25.36 -3.64 -18.08
CA ASP A 73 26.46 -2.99 -17.37
C ASP A 73 26.12 -1.56 -16.92
N THR A 74 25.09 -0.96 -17.51
CA THR A 74 24.63 0.40 -17.23
C THR A 74 23.68 0.42 -16.03
N GLY A 75 23.91 1.35 -15.10
CA GLY A 75 23.03 1.55 -13.95
C GLY A 75 21.64 2.04 -14.35
N ILE A 76 20.61 1.58 -13.64
CA ILE A 76 19.20 1.86 -13.97
C ILE A 76 18.92 3.37 -14.00
N VAL A 77 19.46 4.13 -13.04
CA VAL A 77 19.30 5.59 -12.97
C VAL A 77 19.88 6.27 -14.22
N ALA A 78 21.02 5.78 -14.73
CA ALA A 78 21.64 6.34 -15.93
C ALA A 78 20.85 6.01 -17.21
N THR A 79 20.15 4.87 -17.23
CA THR A 79 19.25 4.50 -18.33
C THR A 79 17.99 5.36 -18.33
N LEU A 80 17.40 5.63 -17.18
CA LEU A 80 16.17 6.43 -17.05
C LEU A 80 16.41 7.93 -17.24
N PHE A 81 17.57 8.44 -16.80
CA PHE A 81 17.90 9.86 -16.83
C PHE A 81 19.21 10.11 -17.59
N PRO A 82 19.24 9.90 -18.92
CA PRO A 82 20.46 10.01 -19.70
C PRO A 82 20.86 11.47 -19.93
N GLY A 83 22.11 11.79 -19.60
CA GLY A 83 22.76 13.05 -19.97
C GLY A 83 22.55 14.22 -18.99
N ALA A 84 23.26 15.32 -19.26
CA ALA A 84 23.34 16.47 -18.35
C ALA A 84 22.06 17.33 -18.29
N ALA A 85 21.14 17.16 -19.25
CA ALA A 85 19.86 17.86 -19.33
C ALA A 85 18.68 16.91 -19.03
N ALA A 86 18.93 15.77 -18.38
CA ALA A 86 17.88 14.85 -18.00
C ALA A 86 16.89 15.54 -17.05
N ARG A 87 15.59 15.27 -17.28
CA ARG A 87 14.48 15.80 -16.50
C ARG A 87 13.92 14.68 -15.63
N ALA A 88 13.65 14.99 -14.37
CA ALA A 88 13.00 14.05 -13.47
C ALA A 88 11.48 14.02 -13.76
N PHE A 89 10.85 12.88 -13.54
CA PHE A 89 9.39 12.78 -13.61
C PHE A 89 8.74 13.64 -12.53
N GLN A 90 7.75 14.45 -12.92
CA GLN A 90 7.13 15.46 -12.06
C GLN A 90 5.75 15.05 -11.57
N THR A 91 4.95 14.35 -12.39
CA THR A 91 3.58 13.92 -12.06
C THR A 91 3.37 12.44 -12.32
N LEU A 92 2.47 11.81 -11.56
CA LEU A 92 2.18 10.37 -11.68
C LEU A 92 1.63 9.99 -13.06
N ASP A 93 0.94 10.92 -13.72
CA ASP A 93 0.43 10.74 -15.09
C ASP A 93 1.57 10.51 -16.11
N GLU A 94 2.76 11.06 -15.88
CA GLU A 94 3.92 10.86 -16.76
C GLU A 94 4.43 9.41 -16.77
N LEU A 95 4.03 8.59 -15.78
CA LEU A 95 4.41 7.18 -15.71
C LEU A 95 3.45 6.24 -16.45
N GLU A 96 2.35 6.77 -16.98
CA GLU A 96 1.31 6.02 -17.72
C GLU A 96 0.88 4.73 -16.98
N LEU A 97 0.68 4.86 -15.67
CA LEU A 97 0.33 3.73 -14.80
C LEU A 97 -1.15 3.33 -15.00
N PRO A 98 -1.46 2.03 -15.14
CA PRO A 98 -2.84 1.58 -15.17
C PRO A 98 -3.56 1.90 -13.86
N GLU A 99 -4.86 2.22 -13.94
CA GLU A 99 -5.67 2.57 -12.77
C GLU A 99 -5.68 1.48 -11.68
N GLU A 100 -5.47 0.21 -12.07
CA GLU A 100 -5.40 -0.94 -11.15
C GLU A 100 -4.25 -0.85 -10.15
N PHE A 101 -3.23 -0.04 -10.43
CA PHE A 101 -2.06 0.15 -9.57
C PHE A 101 -2.36 1.14 -8.45
N PHE A 102 -3.42 1.93 -8.58
CA PHE A 102 -3.82 2.91 -7.59
C PHE A 102 -4.72 2.27 -6.53
N LYS A 103 -4.67 2.83 -5.33
CA LYS A 103 -5.50 2.39 -4.22
C LYS A 103 -6.99 2.61 -4.55
N ALA A 104 -7.80 1.57 -4.39
CA ALA A 104 -9.24 1.67 -4.66
C ALA A 104 -9.92 2.63 -3.66
N GLU A 105 -10.56 3.68 -4.16
CA GLU A 105 -11.25 4.68 -3.34
C GLU A 105 -12.56 4.17 -2.71
N SER A 106 -13.24 3.22 -3.35
CA SER A 106 -14.49 2.66 -2.83
C SER A 106 -14.68 1.18 -3.15
N ARG A 107 -15.24 0.44 -2.18
CA ARG A 107 -15.67 -0.96 -2.36
C ARG A 107 -17.19 -1.00 -2.50
N VAL A 108 -17.69 -1.78 -3.46
CA VAL A 108 -19.13 -2.03 -3.61
C VAL A 108 -19.61 -2.84 -2.41
N LYS A 109 -20.56 -2.32 -1.64
CA LYS A 109 -21.22 -3.09 -0.59
C LYS A 109 -22.02 -4.22 -1.23
N PRO A 110 -21.85 -5.48 -0.79
CA PRO A 110 -22.65 -6.58 -1.31
C PRO A 110 -24.13 -6.32 -1.03
N LYS A 111 -24.98 -6.52 -2.05
CA LYS A 111 -26.43 -6.46 -1.87
C LYS A 111 -26.81 -7.54 -0.85
N PRO A 112 -27.41 -7.18 0.30
CA PRO A 112 -27.82 -8.19 1.27
C PRO A 112 -28.77 -9.15 0.57
N ALA A 113 -28.45 -10.45 0.64
CA ALA A 113 -29.33 -11.49 0.14
C ALA A 113 -30.70 -11.30 0.79
N ALA A 114 -31.75 -11.27 -0.03
CA ALA A 114 -33.11 -11.12 0.48
C ALA A 114 -33.35 -12.17 1.57
N PRO A 115 -33.92 -11.80 2.72
CA PRO A 115 -34.22 -12.77 3.76
C PRO A 115 -35.14 -13.83 3.17
N VAL A 116 -34.66 -15.08 3.14
CA VAL A 116 -35.50 -16.23 2.84
C VAL A 116 -36.57 -16.25 3.92
N LYS A 117 -37.82 -15.97 3.55
CA LYS A 117 -38.96 -15.99 4.48
C LYS A 117 -38.98 -17.35 5.19
N PRO A 118 -38.87 -17.41 6.53
CA PRO A 118 -39.03 -18.66 7.23
C PRO A 118 -40.45 -19.17 6.98
N GLY A 119 -40.56 -20.37 6.41
CA GLY A 119 -41.82 -21.08 6.25
C GLY A 119 -42.49 -21.27 7.60
N LYS A 120 -43.81 -21.04 7.64
CA LYS A 120 -44.68 -21.27 8.81
C LYS A 120 -44.45 -22.68 9.39
N ALA A 121 -43.75 -22.76 10.52
CA ALA A 121 -43.85 -23.88 11.44
C ALA A 121 -44.86 -23.52 12.54
N LYS A 122 -45.74 -24.48 12.84
CA LYS A 122 -46.89 -24.36 13.74
C LYS A 122 -46.47 -24.06 15.18
N LYS A 123 -47.31 -23.23 15.80
CA LYS A 123 -47.39 -22.89 17.23
C LYS A 123 -47.56 -24.14 18.11
N ALA A 124 -46.74 -24.28 19.14
CA ALA A 124 -47.08 -24.93 20.40
C ALA A 124 -46.40 -24.14 21.53
N ALA A 125 -47.15 -23.87 22.59
CA ALA A 125 -46.81 -22.99 23.70
C ALA A 125 -46.64 -23.81 24.98
N ASP A 126 -45.68 -23.41 25.83
CA ASP A 126 -45.71 -23.36 27.31
C ASP A 126 -44.33 -22.76 27.74
N LYS A 127 -44.23 -21.57 28.34
CA LYS A 127 -44.25 -21.25 29.80
C LYS A 127 -43.28 -22.16 30.60
N ASP A 128 -42.29 -21.68 31.35
CA ASP A 128 -42.33 -20.66 32.41
C ASP A 128 -40.93 -20.05 32.75
N GLU A 129 -41.00 -18.84 33.32
CA GLU A 129 -40.16 -18.26 34.40
C GLU A 129 -38.66 -17.93 34.22
N ASP A 130 -38.40 -16.62 34.14
CA ASP A 130 -37.22 -15.88 34.63
C ASP A 130 -36.97 -16.12 36.14
N PRO A 131 -35.72 -16.02 36.67
CA PRO A 131 -35.08 -14.69 36.80
C PRO A 131 -33.55 -14.61 36.67
N ALA A 132 -33.08 -13.39 36.33
CA ALA A 132 -31.73 -12.85 36.48
C ALA A 132 -31.17 -12.97 37.93
N PRO A 133 -29.84 -12.94 38.19
CA PRO A 133 -28.97 -11.74 38.06
C PRO A 133 -27.53 -12.09 37.57
N GLY A 134 -26.69 -11.16 37.10
CA GLY A 134 -25.91 -10.23 37.93
C GLY A 134 -24.46 -10.19 37.43
N ASP A 135 -23.79 -9.08 37.73
CA ASP A 135 -22.54 -8.53 37.19
C ASP A 135 -21.27 -9.41 37.25
N VAL A 136 -20.41 -9.31 36.23
CA VAL A 136 -18.95 -9.45 36.35
C VAL A 136 -18.24 -8.46 35.42
N GLU A 137 -18.22 -7.19 35.83
CA GLU A 137 -17.07 -6.32 35.55
C GLU A 137 -15.82 -6.85 36.26
N ALA A 138 -14.65 -6.54 35.69
CA ALA A 138 -13.33 -6.55 36.34
C ALA A 138 -12.65 -7.90 36.63
N VAL A 139 -12.02 -8.49 35.62
CA VAL A 139 -10.79 -9.28 35.81
C VAL A 139 -9.84 -8.97 34.67
N LEU A 140 -8.77 -8.23 34.96
CA LEU A 140 -7.42 -8.21 34.32
C LEU A 140 -6.76 -6.85 34.55
N ALA A 141 -6.59 -6.52 35.84
CA ALA A 141 -5.71 -5.46 36.30
C ALA A 141 -4.95 -5.98 37.53
N GLU A 142 -4.09 -6.98 37.33
CA GLU A 142 -3.13 -7.41 38.35
C GLU A 142 -2.00 -8.26 37.73
N GLU A 143 -1.17 -7.67 36.88
CA GLU A 143 0.15 -8.24 36.51
C GLU A 143 1.21 -7.14 36.46
N ASP A 144 1.30 -6.34 37.52
CA ASP A 144 2.42 -5.41 37.70
C ASP A 144 2.83 -5.38 39.17
N LYS A 145 3.56 -6.42 39.58
CA LYS A 145 4.40 -6.53 40.79
C LYS A 145 5.07 -7.91 40.85
N LEU A 146 6.03 -8.16 39.95
CA LEU A 146 6.95 -9.31 40.10
C LEU A 146 8.37 -9.00 39.60
N PHE A 147 8.85 -7.77 39.78
CA PHE A 147 10.27 -7.44 39.70
C PHE A 147 10.60 -6.37 40.74
N ASP A 148 10.87 -6.83 41.96
CA ASP A 148 11.72 -6.16 42.94
C ASP A 148 12.88 -7.13 43.25
#